data_AF-A0AAX4HVM2-F1
#
_entry.id   AF-A0AAX4HVM2-F1
#
_cell.length_a   1.000
_cell.length_b   1.000
_cell.length_c   1.000
_cell.angle_alpha   90.00
_cell.angle_beta   90.00
_cell.angle_gamma   90.00
#
_symmetry.space_group_name_H-M   'P 1'
#
loop_
_entity.id
_entity.type
_entity.pdbx_description
1 polymer ?
#
loop_
_entity_poly.entity_id
_entity_poly.type
_entity_poly.pdbx_seq_one_letter_code
_entity_poly.pdbx_strand_id
1 'polypeptide(L)'
;MESEIVKLATKIYITTPSTFTKKEYAPAERPTDIQGKPIVWKWASERLQNEGRALAFIKDHTTIPVPRVIQCGPDSDGIMCLEVQYIDGILCDVVGERCRMPLDQAHTTGHCTECQKIASENTNIFIETKVIPQLRLLRSNKTGLNGVVIPPPRIEQFDCRDAWPPKKCSKGEEYVFCHGDLTRSNILLDPNTLMVKSIIDWESAGFFPEELELSLWRLNYDEYMKTFEDTDKIKQEIELITA
;
A
#
# COMPACT_ATOMS: atom_id res chain seq x y z
N MET A 1 23.72 11.23 -3.72
CA MET A 1 22.46 11.40 -4.48
C MET A 1 21.78 12.63 -3.90
N GLU A 2 21.46 13.60 -4.73
CA GLU A 2 20.64 14.75 -4.31
C GLU A 2 19.20 14.29 -4.06
N SER A 3 18.41 15.09 -3.35
CA SER A 3 17.00 14.78 -3.11
C SER A 3 16.20 14.81 -4.41
N GLU A 4 15.46 13.74 -4.71
CA GLU A 4 14.52 13.68 -5.83
C GLU A 4 13.12 14.08 -5.36
N ILE A 5 12.44 14.93 -6.12
CA ILE A 5 11.07 15.37 -5.81
C ILE A 5 10.16 14.98 -6.97
N VAL A 6 9.18 14.12 -6.69
CA VAL A 6 8.14 13.72 -7.65
C VAL A 6 6.81 14.31 -7.21
N LYS A 7 6.23 15.16 -8.06
CA LYS A 7 4.92 15.79 -7.84
C LYS A 7 3.84 14.99 -8.54
N LEU A 8 3.02 14.27 -7.77
CA LEU A 8 1.84 13.58 -8.28
C LEU A 8 0.64 14.52 -8.29
N ALA A 9 -0.49 14.09 -8.86
CA ALA A 9 -1.71 14.89 -8.91
C ALA A 9 -2.26 15.23 -7.50
N THR A 10 -2.05 14.34 -6.52
CA THR A 10 -2.68 14.41 -5.19
C THR A 10 -1.68 14.63 -4.05
N LYS A 11 -0.42 14.23 -4.22
CA LYS A 11 0.63 14.25 -3.19
C LYS A 11 2.01 14.47 -3.77
N ILE A 12 2.97 14.78 -2.92
CA ILE A 12 4.38 14.98 -3.27
C ILE A 12 5.20 13.86 -2.64
N TYR A 13 6.10 13.27 -3.42
CA TYR A 13 7.12 12.35 -2.94
C TYR A 13 8.48 13.04 -2.92
N ILE A 14 9.21 12.87 -1.82
CA ILE A 14 10.57 13.38 -1.66
C ILE A 14 11.45 12.19 -1.25
N THR A 15 12.43 11.88 -2.09
CA THR A 15 13.37 10.78 -1.86
C THR A 15 14.75 11.34 -1.59
N THR A 16 15.39 10.87 -0.52
CA THR A 16 16.79 11.13 -0.19
C THR A 16 17.56 9.80 -0.19
N PRO A 17 18.90 9.79 -0.09
CA PRO A 17 19.66 8.54 0.03
C PRO A 17 19.24 7.64 1.20
N SER A 18 18.56 8.18 2.22
CA SER A 18 18.19 7.44 3.43
C SER A 18 16.70 7.46 3.76
N THR A 19 15.90 8.34 3.15
CA THR A 19 14.49 8.54 3.51
C THR A 19 13.59 8.67 2.29
N PHE A 20 12.34 8.27 2.46
CA PHE A 20 11.24 8.52 1.52
C PHE A 20 10.13 9.23 2.27
N THR A 21 9.68 10.36 1.74
CA THR A 21 8.62 11.18 2.37
C THR A 21 7.42 11.27 1.45
N LYS A 22 6.24 10.93 1.98
CA LYS A 22 4.95 11.29 1.39
C LYS A 22 4.46 12.58 2.04
N LYS A 23 4.06 13.56 1.25
CA LYS A 23 3.64 14.88 1.73
C LYS A 23 2.38 15.36 1.01
N GLU A 24 1.50 16.03 1.74
CA GLU A 24 0.38 16.75 1.13
C GLU A 24 0.84 17.98 0.34
N TYR A 25 -0.02 18.45 -0.57
CA TYR A 25 0.11 19.80 -1.11
C TYR A 25 -0.39 20.84 -0.12
N ALA A 26 0.35 21.94 0.02
CA ALA A 26 -0.23 23.16 0.55
C ALA A 26 -1.47 23.56 -0.29
N PRO A 27 -2.56 24.06 0.32
CA PRO A 27 -3.80 24.35 -0.40
C PRO A 27 -3.62 25.24 -1.64
N ALA A 28 -2.69 26.19 -1.59
CA ALA A 28 -2.38 27.11 -2.69
C ALA A 28 -1.53 26.48 -3.82
N GLU A 29 -0.90 25.34 -3.58
CA GLU A 29 0.00 24.66 -4.53
C GLU A 29 -0.64 23.46 -5.22
N ARG A 30 -1.91 23.16 -4.89
CA ARG A 30 -2.61 21.99 -5.44
C ARG A 30 -2.72 22.09 -6.96
N PRO A 31 -2.36 21.03 -7.70
CA PRO A 31 -2.72 20.91 -9.11
C PRO A 31 -4.23 21.04 -9.30
N THR A 32 -4.65 21.50 -10.48
CA THR A 32 -6.06 21.60 -10.84
C THR A 32 -6.44 20.54 -11.87
N ASP A 33 -7.71 20.11 -11.83
CA ASP A 33 -8.28 19.26 -12.88
C ASP A 33 -8.54 20.05 -14.18
N ILE A 34 -9.10 19.37 -15.17
CA ILE A 34 -9.44 19.95 -16.48
C ILE A 34 -10.47 21.10 -16.40
N GLN A 35 -11.19 21.23 -15.28
CA GLN A 35 -12.18 22.29 -15.03
C GLN A 35 -11.57 23.43 -14.19
N GLY A 36 -10.28 23.37 -13.86
CA GLY A 36 -9.60 24.36 -13.03
C GLY A 36 -9.89 24.22 -11.53
N LYS A 37 -10.53 23.13 -11.08
CA LYS A 37 -10.79 22.89 -9.67
C LYS A 37 -9.57 22.21 -9.01
N PRO A 38 -9.17 22.61 -7.79
CA PRO A 38 -8.08 21.94 -7.08
C PRO A 38 -8.35 20.44 -6.89
N ILE A 39 -7.37 19.62 -7.24
CA ILE A 39 -7.38 18.19 -6.99
C ILE A 39 -7.09 17.98 -5.49
N VAL A 40 -7.99 17.30 -4.81
CA VAL A 40 -7.90 17.05 -3.36
C VAL A 40 -7.62 15.57 -3.12
N TRP A 41 -6.59 15.29 -2.34
CA TRP A 41 -6.35 13.95 -1.84
C TRP A 41 -7.30 13.67 -0.67
N LYS A 42 -8.30 12.82 -0.91
CA LYS A 42 -9.31 12.47 0.09
C LYS A 42 -8.64 11.81 1.31
N TRP A 43 -8.92 12.37 2.50
CA TRP A 43 -8.35 11.93 3.78
C TRP A 43 -6.83 11.92 3.83
N ALA A 44 -6.18 12.86 3.15
CA ALA A 44 -4.73 12.92 3.05
C ALA A 44 -4.01 12.78 4.41
N SER A 45 -4.48 13.55 5.39
CA SER A 45 -3.86 13.57 6.72
C SER A 45 -4.11 12.26 7.45
N GLU A 46 -5.33 11.74 7.39
CA GLU A 46 -5.69 10.47 8.01
C GLU A 46 -4.94 9.29 7.37
N ARG A 47 -4.74 9.29 6.04
CA ARG A 47 -3.95 8.27 5.31
C ARG A 47 -2.50 8.27 5.74
N LEU A 48 -1.85 9.44 5.78
CA LEU A 48 -0.46 9.56 6.20
C LEU A 48 -0.28 9.12 7.66
N GLN A 49 -1.21 9.50 8.54
CA GLN A 49 -1.19 9.05 9.93
C GLN A 49 -1.48 7.55 10.06
N ASN A 50 -2.41 7.02 9.27
CA ASN A 50 -2.76 5.61 9.31
C ASN A 50 -1.60 4.74 8.82
N GLU A 51 -0.96 5.13 7.71
CA GLU A 51 0.23 4.45 7.20
C GLU A 51 1.37 4.46 8.24
N GLY A 52 1.67 5.61 8.84
CA GLY A 52 2.68 5.71 9.90
C GLY A 52 2.38 4.79 11.10
N ARG A 53 1.11 4.71 11.52
CA ARG A 53 0.68 3.81 12.60
C ARG A 53 0.76 2.35 12.19
N ALA A 54 0.33 2.01 10.97
CA ALA A 54 0.36 0.65 10.45
C ALA A 54 1.79 0.13 10.33
N LEU A 55 2.71 0.94 9.78
CA LEU A 55 4.12 0.60 9.68
C LEU A 55 4.74 0.32 11.05
N ALA A 56 4.51 1.19 12.04
CA ALA A 56 4.98 0.97 13.40
C ALA A 56 4.36 -0.29 14.02
N PHE A 57 3.04 -0.48 13.86
CA PHE A 57 2.33 -1.64 14.39
C PHE A 57 2.84 -2.96 13.81
N ILE A 58 3.01 -3.04 12.49
CA ILE A 58 3.55 -4.23 11.80
C ILE A 58 5.00 -4.49 12.23
N LYS A 59 5.81 -3.44 12.38
CA LYS A 59 7.20 -3.57 12.82
C LYS A 59 7.31 -4.13 14.24
N ASP A 60 6.41 -3.74 15.13
CA ASP A 60 6.43 -4.14 16.54
C ASP A 60 5.83 -5.54 16.79
N HIS A 61 4.92 -5.99 15.93
CA HIS A 61 4.14 -7.23 16.18
C HIS A 61 4.44 -8.37 15.22
N THR A 62 5.26 -8.14 14.19
CA THR A 62 5.55 -9.15 13.15
C THR A 62 7.01 -9.12 12.73
N THR A 63 7.37 -10.09 11.89
CA THR A 63 8.66 -10.13 11.18
C THR A 63 8.55 -9.65 9.73
N ILE A 64 7.39 -9.11 9.33
CA ILE A 64 7.16 -8.61 7.97
C ILE A 64 8.11 -7.42 7.73
N PRO A 65 8.89 -7.43 6.64
CA PRO A 65 9.79 -6.33 6.34
C PRO A 65 8.97 -5.13 5.86
N VAL A 66 9.04 -4.04 6.61
CA VAL A 66 8.42 -2.75 6.31
C VAL A 66 9.42 -1.62 6.56
N PRO A 67 9.27 -0.45 5.90
CA PRO A 67 10.09 0.71 6.19
C PRO A 67 9.92 1.15 7.64
N ARG A 68 11.02 1.54 8.29
CA ARG A 68 10.96 2.16 9.61
C ARG A 68 10.40 3.58 9.50
N VAL A 69 9.40 3.93 10.31
CA VAL A 69 8.92 5.30 10.44
C VAL A 69 9.98 6.17 11.10
N ILE A 70 10.29 7.32 10.50
CA ILE A 70 11.22 8.32 11.02
C ILE A 70 10.40 9.43 11.70
N GLN A 71 9.42 9.98 10.98
CA GLN A 71 8.52 11.01 11.48
C GLN A 71 7.16 10.90 10.79
N CYS A 72 6.09 11.21 11.52
CA CYS A 72 4.75 11.35 10.97
C CYS A 72 4.06 12.52 11.69
N GLY A 73 3.77 13.59 10.95
CA GLY A 73 3.17 14.80 11.50
C GLY A 73 3.25 15.99 10.54
N PRO A 74 2.71 17.15 10.92
CA PRO A 74 2.88 18.38 10.16
C PRO A 74 4.35 18.82 10.12
N ASP A 75 4.78 19.35 8.98
CA ASP A 75 6.06 20.07 8.86
C ASP A 75 5.99 21.50 9.43
N SER A 76 7.03 22.30 9.20
CA SER A 76 7.09 23.70 9.65
C SER A 76 5.99 24.59 9.08
N ASP A 77 5.43 24.23 7.93
CA ASP A 77 4.35 24.96 7.25
C ASP A 77 2.97 24.40 7.63
N GLY A 78 2.91 23.45 8.56
CA GLY A 78 1.68 22.80 9.00
C GLY A 78 1.16 21.76 8.02
N ILE A 79 1.96 21.34 7.04
CA ILE A 79 1.56 20.38 6.00
C ILE A 79 1.89 18.96 6.48
N MET A 80 0.90 18.08 6.50
CA MET A 80 1.10 16.70 6.96
C MET A 80 2.10 15.96 6.06
N CYS A 81 3.05 15.27 6.71
CA CYS A 81 4.01 14.40 6.04
C CYS A 81 4.21 13.09 6.82
N LEU A 82 4.59 12.06 6.07
CA LEU A 82 5.10 10.80 6.59
C LEU A 82 6.49 10.58 5.98
N GLU A 83 7.52 10.61 6.82
CA GLU A 83 8.88 10.26 6.46
C GLU A 83 9.23 8.87 7.00
N VAL A 84 9.72 8.00 6.11
CA VAL A 84 10.12 6.64 6.40
C VAL A 84 11.52 6.36 5.88
N GLN A 85 12.13 5.28 6.34
CA GLN A 85 13.36 4.75 5.79
C GLN A 85 13.22 4.49 4.29
N TYR A 86 14.17 4.99 3.50
CA TYR A 86 14.29 4.61 2.09
C TYR A 86 14.75 3.15 1.98
N ILE A 87 14.03 2.37 1.18
CA ILE A 87 14.39 0.99 0.87
C ILE A 87 14.85 0.96 -0.59
N ASP A 88 16.15 0.77 -0.79
CA ASP A 88 16.71 0.55 -2.13
C ASP A 88 16.22 -0.78 -2.68
N GLY A 89 15.38 -0.75 -3.70
CA GLY A 89 14.74 -1.91 -4.27
C GLY A 89 13.97 -1.57 -5.54
N ILE A 90 13.39 -2.59 -6.15
CA ILE A 90 12.55 -2.44 -7.33
C ILE A 90 11.15 -2.99 -7.09
N LEU A 91 10.13 -2.30 -7.56
CA LEU A 91 8.76 -2.78 -7.45
C LEU A 91 8.57 -4.08 -8.26
N CYS A 92 7.80 -5.01 -7.71
CA CYS A 92 7.58 -6.32 -8.32
C CYS A 92 6.86 -6.21 -9.67
N ASP A 93 6.03 -5.20 -9.89
CA ASP A 93 5.28 -4.98 -11.13
C ASP A 93 6.16 -4.54 -12.32
N VAL A 94 7.20 -3.73 -12.07
CA VAL A 94 8.11 -3.20 -13.11
C VAL A 94 9.41 -4.00 -13.24
N VAL A 95 9.60 -5.04 -12.44
CA VAL A 95 10.83 -5.86 -12.47
C VAL A 95 11.14 -6.40 -13.87
N GLY A 96 10.11 -6.71 -14.65
CA GLY A 96 10.19 -7.24 -16.01
C GLY A 96 10.57 -6.23 -17.08
N GLU A 97 10.66 -4.93 -16.81
CA GLU A 97 11.02 -3.92 -17.83
C GLU A 97 12.41 -4.15 -18.46
N ARG A 98 13.32 -4.78 -17.71
CA ARG A 98 14.62 -5.23 -18.20
C ARG A 98 15.05 -6.52 -17.51
N CYS A 99 15.96 -7.26 -18.14
CA CYS A 99 16.59 -8.41 -17.48
C CYS A 99 17.39 -7.98 -16.24
N ARG A 100 17.29 -8.77 -15.17
CA ARG A 100 17.93 -8.52 -13.87
C ARG A 100 19.11 -9.45 -13.59
N MET A 101 19.35 -10.41 -14.47
CA MET A 101 20.51 -11.29 -14.38
C MET A 101 21.81 -10.55 -14.73
N PRO A 102 22.96 -11.00 -14.21
CA PRO A 102 24.27 -10.57 -14.69
C PRO A 102 24.41 -10.71 -16.22
N LEU A 103 25.29 -9.91 -16.83
CA LEU A 103 25.41 -9.82 -18.30
C LEU A 103 25.69 -11.16 -18.99
N ASP A 104 26.47 -12.04 -18.35
CA ASP A 104 26.80 -13.39 -18.83
C ASP A 104 25.61 -14.36 -18.76
N GLN A 105 24.55 -14.02 -18.02
CA GLN A 105 23.36 -14.83 -17.78
C GLN A 105 22.08 -14.09 -18.18
N ALA A 106 22.20 -13.00 -18.94
CA ALA A 106 21.07 -12.19 -19.34
C ALA A 106 20.09 -13.00 -20.21
N HIS A 107 18.84 -13.09 -19.78
CA HIS A 107 17.78 -13.75 -20.56
C HIS A 107 17.45 -12.99 -21.86
N THR A 108 17.55 -11.65 -21.83
CA THR A 108 17.18 -10.77 -22.94
C THR A 108 17.73 -9.35 -22.71
N THR A 109 17.76 -8.53 -23.77
CA THR A 109 18.21 -7.12 -23.74
C THR A 109 17.10 -6.10 -23.46
N GLY A 110 15.84 -6.53 -23.43
CA GLY A 110 14.69 -5.68 -23.17
C GLY A 110 13.77 -6.25 -22.10
N HIS A 111 12.46 -6.13 -22.33
CA HIS A 111 11.45 -6.70 -21.43
C HIS A 111 11.69 -8.20 -21.19
N CYS A 112 11.77 -8.60 -19.91
CA CYS A 112 12.19 -9.91 -19.46
C CYS A 112 11.09 -10.61 -18.67
N THR A 113 10.32 -11.44 -19.37
CA THR A 113 9.25 -12.25 -18.78
C THR A 113 9.77 -13.31 -17.80
N GLU A 114 11.00 -13.77 -17.97
CA GLU A 114 11.59 -14.77 -17.07
C GLU A 114 11.91 -14.19 -15.68
N CYS A 115 12.53 -13.01 -15.62
CA CYS A 115 12.72 -12.30 -14.36
C CYS A 115 11.37 -11.95 -13.71
N GLN A 116 10.37 -11.56 -14.51
CA GLN A 116 9.02 -11.30 -14.01
C GLN A 116 8.38 -12.55 -13.39
N LYS A 117 8.52 -13.73 -14.00
CA LYS A 117 8.02 -14.99 -13.44
C LYS A 117 8.72 -15.35 -12.13
N ILE A 118 10.05 -15.28 -12.08
CA ILE A 118 10.83 -15.57 -10.87
C ILE A 118 10.42 -14.64 -9.72
N ALA A 119 10.38 -13.34 -9.99
CA ALA A 119 9.92 -12.34 -9.03
C ALA A 119 8.48 -12.60 -8.58
N SER A 120 7.61 -13.02 -9.51
CA SER A 120 6.21 -13.30 -9.21
C SER A 120 6.06 -14.49 -8.27
N GLU A 121 6.77 -15.58 -8.55
CA GLU A 121 6.78 -16.79 -7.73
C GLU A 121 7.35 -16.53 -6.34
N ASN A 122 8.52 -15.88 -6.26
CA ASN A 122 9.15 -15.51 -4.99
C ASN A 122 8.22 -14.63 -4.14
N THR A 123 7.53 -13.68 -4.77
CA THR A 123 6.55 -12.82 -4.11
C THR A 123 5.37 -13.63 -3.59
N ASN A 124 4.75 -14.47 -4.42
CA ASN A 124 3.59 -15.28 -4.02
C ASN A 124 3.93 -16.17 -2.82
N ILE A 125 5.06 -16.89 -2.89
CA ILE A 125 5.55 -17.74 -1.81
C ILE A 125 5.77 -16.92 -0.54
N PHE A 126 6.44 -15.77 -0.63
CA PHE A 126 6.73 -14.94 0.54
C PHE A 126 5.44 -14.41 1.19
N ILE A 127 4.51 -13.87 0.40
CA ILE A 127 3.26 -13.33 0.92
C ILE A 127 2.45 -14.44 1.61
N GLU A 128 2.30 -15.60 0.97
CA GLU A 128 1.43 -16.68 1.45
C GLU A 128 2.02 -17.45 2.64
N THR A 129 3.34 -17.61 2.67
CA THR A 129 4.00 -18.41 3.73
C THR A 129 4.51 -17.56 4.88
N LYS A 130 4.73 -16.26 4.69
CA LYS A 130 5.29 -15.37 5.72
C LYS A 130 4.33 -14.24 6.11
N VAL A 131 3.68 -13.57 5.16
CA VAL A 131 2.95 -12.33 5.45
C VAL A 131 1.53 -12.61 5.93
N ILE A 132 0.73 -13.27 5.09
CA ILE A 132 -0.68 -13.55 5.39
C ILE A 132 -0.86 -14.30 6.71
N PRO A 133 -0.08 -15.34 7.04
CA PRO A 133 -0.21 -16.00 8.34
C PRO A 133 0.01 -15.06 9.52
N GLN A 134 1.00 -14.15 9.45
CA GLN A 134 1.29 -13.20 10.53
C GLN A 134 0.21 -12.13 10.66
N LEU A 135 -0.26 -11.57 9.54
CA LEU A 135 -1.37 -10.62 9.51
C LEU A 135 -2.65 -11.24 10.11
N ARG A 136 -2.92 -12.49 9.76
CA ARG A 136 -4.00 -13.31 10.32
C ARG A 136 -3.74 -13.78 11.75
N LEU A 137 -2.68 -13.39 12.45
CA LEU A 137 -2.60 -13.60 13.92
C LEU A 137 -2.99 -12.33 14.69
N LEU A 138 -2.93 -11.17 14.05
CA LEU A 138 -3.32 -9.91 14.64
C LEU A 138 -4.85 -9.83 14.64
N ARG A 139 -5.44 -9.55 15.80
CA ARG A 139 -6.89 -9.59 16.01
C ARG A 139 -7.41 -8.31 16.67
N SER A 140 -8.62 -7.93 16.30
CA SER A 140 -9.36 -6.83 16.92
C SER A 140 -10.86 -7.11 16.84
N ASN A 141 -11.59 -6.66 17.85
CA ASN A 141 -13.06 -6.69 17.84
C ASN A 141 -13.70 -5.46 17.16
N LYS A 142 -12.89 -4.62 16.51
CA LYS A 142 -13.33 -3.37 15.90
C LYS A 142 -12.57 -3.10 14.60
N THR A 143 -13.27 -2.63 13.56
CA THR A 143 -12.65 -2.32 12.27
C THR A 143 -11.74 -1.09 12.34
N GLY A 144 -10.80 -1.03 11.39
CA GLY A 144 -9.86 0.08 11.23
C GLY A 144 -8.65 -0.03 12.15
N LEU A 145 -7.87 1.04 12.25
CA LEU A 145 -6.70 1.16 13.12
C LEU A 145 -6.78 2.47 13.89
N ASN A 146 -6.70 2.42 15.22
CA ASN A 146 -6.84 3.58 16.11
C ASN A 146 -8.10 4.43 15.83
N GLY A 147 -9.21 3.77 15.46
CA GLY A 147 -10.49 4.44 15.20
C GLY A 147 -10.61 5.07 13.80
N VAL A 148 -9.59 4.96 12.96
CA VAL A 148 -9.64 5.36 11.55
C VAL A 148 -9.92 4.13 10.69
N VAL A 149 -10.91 4.22 9.80
CA VAL A 149 -11.20 3.19 8.79
C VAL A 149 -10.98 3.81 7.42
N ILE A 150 -10.00 3.29 6.69
CA ILE A 150 -9.77 3.61 5.28
C ILE A 150 -10.03 2.31 4.53
N PRO A 151 -11.13 2.20 3.75
CA PRO A 151 -11.42 0.97 3.04
C PRO A 151 -10.42 0.73 1.90
N PRO A 152 -10.31 -0.52 1.38
CA PRO A 152 -9.58 -0.82 0.16
C PRO A 152 -9.94 0.13 -1.01
N PRO A 153 -8.99 0.51 -1.89
CA PRO A 153 -9.22 1.51 -2.94
C PRO A 153 -10.45 1.25 -3.82
N ARG A 154 -10.72 -0.02 -4.16
CA ARG A 154 -11.90 -0.43 -4.93
C ARG A 154 -13.24 -0.15 -4.22
N ILE A 155 -13.28 -0.29 -2.89
CA ILE A 155 -14.47 0.03 -2.09
C ILE A 155 -14.63 1.55 -2.00
N GLU A 156 -13.53 2.29 -1.77
CA GLU A 156 -13.56 3.76 -1.74
C GLU A 156 -14.03 4.37 -3.06
N GLN A 157 -13.54 3.86 -4.19
CA GLN A 157 -13.90 4.38 -5.51
C GLN A 157 -15.37 4.09 -5.86
N PHE A 158 -15.90 2.96 -5.39
CA PHE A 158 -17.30 2.60 -5.57
C PHE A 158 -18.24 3.38 -4.63
N ASP A 159 -17.86 3.48 -3.35
CA ASP A 159 -18.62 4.17 -2.31
C ASP A 159 -17.82 5.36 -1.75
N CYS A 160 -18.09 6.51 -2.35
CA CYS A 160 -17.39 7.76 -2.11
C CYS A 160 -17.80 8.48 -0.81
N ARG A 161 -18.43 7.81 0.18
CA ARG A 161 -18.85 8.43 1.45
C ARG A 161 -17.71 9.16 2.16
N ASP A 162 -18.06 10.18 2.95
CA ASP A 162 -17.08 11.05 3.62
C ASP A 162 -16.35 10.39 4.79
N ALA A 163 -16.94 9.37 5.41
CA ALA A 163 -16.33 8.65 6.53
C ALA A 163 -16.83 7.21 6.63
N TRP A 164 -15.97 6.35 7.15
CA TRP A 164 -16.27 4.96 7.49
C TRP A 164 -16.21 4.81 9.02
N PRO A 165 -17.36 4.79 9.72
CA PRO A 165 -17.33 4.64 11.17
C PRO A 165 -16.83 3.24 11.53
N PRO A 166 -15.95 3.12 12.53
CA PRO A 166 -15.52 1.81 13.01
C PRO A 166 -16.71 0.94 13.48
N LYS A 167 -16.77 -0.28 12.98
CA LYS A 167 -17.77 -1.30 13.32
C LYS A 167 -17.20 -2.25 14.35
N LYS A 168 -17.98 -2.58 15.39
CA LYS A 168 -17.62 -3.67 16.31
C LYS A 168 -18.07 -5.01 15.72
N CYS A 169 -17.25 -6.03 15.86
CA CYS A 169 -17.64 -7.37 15.42
C CYS A 169 -18.76 -7.95 16.29
N SER A 170 -19.49 -8.91 15.73
CA SER A 170 -20.34 -9.79 16.53
C SER A 170 -19.48 -10.68 17.42
N LYS A 171 -20.10 -11.30 18.43
CA LYS A 171 -19.37 -12.16 19.38
C LYS A 171 -18.77 -13.37 18.65
N GLY A 172 -17.44 -13.47 18.65
CA GLY A 172 -16.69 -14.58 18.04
C GLY A 172 -16.20 -14.35 16.61
N GLU A 173 -16.46 -13.18 16.02
CA GLU A 173 -16.08 -12.82 14.64
C GLU A 173 -14.98 -11.76 14.60
N GLU A 174 -13.86 -11.98 15.29
CA GLU A 174 -12.79 -10.98 15.34
C GLU A 174 -12.18 -10.71 13.96
N TYR A 175 -11.93 -9.44 13.70
CA TYR A 175 -11.28 -8.97 12.48
C TYR A 175 -9.79 -9.30 12.50
N VAL A 176 -9.22 -9.48 11.31
CA VAL A 176 -7.80 -9.71 11.08
C VAL A 176 -7.14 -8.42 10.61
N PHE A 177 -5.83 -8.28 10.78
CA PHE A 177 -5.14 -7.11 10.21
C PHE A 177 -4.97 -7.33 8.71
N CYS A 178 -5.35 -6.34 7.92
CA CYS A 178 -5.33 -6.33 6.47
C CYS A 178 -4.44 -5.17 6.00
N HIS A 179 -3.72 -5.36 4.90
CA HIS A 179 -3.04 -4.28 4.20
C HIS A 179 -4.04 -3.42 3.42
N GLY A 180 -5.08 -4.04 2.85
CA GLY A 180 -6.14 -3.38 2.09
C GLY A 180 -5.80 -3.03 0.64
N ASP A 181 -4.55 -3.20 0.20
CA ASP A 181 -4.11 -3.03 -1.20
C ASP A 181 -2.76 -3.75 -1.48
N LEU A 182 -2.64 -5.03 -1.08
CA LEU A 182 -1.40 -5.80 -1.19
C LEU A 182 -1.10 -6.26 -2.63
N THR A 183 -0.86 -5.30 -3.52
CA THR A 183 -0.56 -5.51 -4.95
C THR A 183 0.95 -5.66 -5.19
N ARG A 184 1.33 -6.08 -6.42
CA ARG A 184 2.74 -6.13 -6.83
C ARG A 184 3.42 -4.76 -6.85
N SER A 185 2.66 -3.68 -7.05
CA SER A 185 3.14 -2.30 -7.01
C SER A 185 3.49 -1.81 -5.61
N ASN A 186 3.12 -2.57 -4.57
CA ASN A 186 3.41 -2.27 -3.16
C ASN A 186 4.45 -3.22 -2.55
N ILE A 187 5.16 -3.98 -3.39
CA ILE A 187 6.16 -4.97 -2.97
C ILE A 187 7.51 -4.65 -3.61
N LEU A 188 8.49 -4.30 -2.77
CA LEU A 188 9.87 -4.05 -3.19
C LEU A 188 10.68 -5.33 -3.15
N LEU A 189 11.44 -5.58 -4.20
CA LEU A 189 12.35 -6.70 -4.37
C LEU A 189 13.81 -6.23 -4.36
N ASP A 190 14.70 -7.13 -3.98
CA ASP A 190 16.12 -6.98 -4.29
C ASP A 190 16.32 -7.10 -5.81
N PRO A 191 16.93 -6.12 -6.48
CA PRO A 191 17.06 -6.13 -7.93
C PRO A 191 17.99 -7.22 -8.46
N ASN A 192 18.84 -7.82 -7.61
CA ASN A 192 19.76 -8.87 -7.99
C ASN A 192 19.20 -10.26 -7.66
N THR A 193 18.59 -10.43 -6.48
CA THR A 193 18.10 -11.75 -6.04
C THR A 193 16.63 -11.99 -6.35
N LEU A 194 15.87 -10.94 -6.71
CA LEU A 194 14.42 -10.97 -6.92
C LEU A 194 13.63 -11.49 -5.72
N MET A 195 14.16 -11.30 -4.51
CA MET A 195 13.51 -11.65 -3.25
C MET A 195 12.88 -10.43 -2.61
N VAL A 196 11.78 -10.61 -1.88
CA VAL A 196 11.08 -9.51 -1.19
C VAL A 196 11.99 -8.84 -0.17
N LYS A 197 12.18 -7.52 -0.31
CA LYS A 197 12.91 -6.65 0.63
C LYS A 197 12.00 -5.89 1.57
N SER A 198 10.84 -5.45 1.10
CA SER A 198 9.90 -4.68 1.92
C SER A 198 8.50 -4.63 1.30
N ILE A 199 7.47 -4.49 2.13
CA ILE A 199 6.10 -4.15 1.74
C ILE A 199 5.83 -2.71 2.15
N ILE A 200 5.25 -1.92 1.25
CA ILE A 200 5.06 -0.47 1.40
C ILE A 200 3.59 -0.10 1.16
N ASP A 201 3.25 1.18 1.36
CA ASP A 201 1.91 1.72 1.08
C ASP A 201 0.78 1.14 1.93
N TRP A 202 0.99 1.14 3.26
CA TRP A 202 0.04 0.66 4.26
C TRP A 202 -1.05 1.70 4.59
N GLU A 203 -1.36 2.64 3.70
CA GLU A 203 -2.28 3.76 3.98
C GLU A 203 -3.73 3.32 4.24
N SER A 204 -4.16 2.21 3.64
CA SER A 204 -5.47 1.58 3.84
C SER A 204 -5.47 0.45 4.88
N ALA A 205 -4.34 0.23 5.56
CA ALA A 205 -4.21 -0.89 6.48
C ALA A 205 -5.05 -0.72 7.75
N GLY A 206 -5.55 -1.83 8.27
CA GLY A 206 -6.35 -1.84 9.50
C GLY A 206 -6.99 -3.19 9.76
N PHE A 207 -7.81 -3.27 10.81
CA PHE A 207 -8.55 -4.49 11.10
C PHE A 207 -9.83 -4.59 10.25
N PHE A 208 -9.99 -5.70 9.53
CA PHE A 208 -11.12 -5.94 8.63
C PHE A 208 -11.49 -7.44 8.62
N PRO A 209 -12.66 -7.82 8.06
CA PRO A 209 -12.93 -9.21 7.72
C PRO A 209 -11.83 -9.76 6.80
N GLU A 210 -11.45 -11.03 6.98
CA GLU A 210 -10.33 -11.61 6.21
C GLU A 210 -10.60 -11.66 4.71
N GLU A 211 -11.86 -11.67 4.32
CA GLU A 211 -12.35 -11.67 2.94
C GLU A 211 -11.96 -10.39 2.19
N LEU A 212 -11.70 -9.28 2.90
CA LEU A 212 -11.28 -8.02 2.29
C LEU A 212 -9.80 -8.02 1.88
N GLU A 213 -8.96 -8.90 2.43
CA GLU A 213 -7.56 -9.06 2.02
C GLU A 213 -7.48 -9.99 0.81
N LEU A 214 -7.90 -9.47 -0.34
CA LEU A 214 -7.84 -10.19 -1.61
C LEU A 214 -6.39 -10.59 -1.96
N SER A 215 -6.24 -11.69 -2.70
CA SER A 215 -4.93 -12.15 -3.21
C SER A 215 -4.36 -11.27 -4.34
N LEU A 216 -4.34 -9.95 -4.16
CA LEU A 216 -3.95 -8.97 -5.18
C LEU A 216 -2.49 -9.15 -5.63
N TRP A 217 -1.62 -9.68 -4.76
CA TRP A 217 -0.24 -10.02 -5.10
C TRP A 217 -0.13 -11.06 -6.20
N ARG A 218 -1.19 -11.84 -6.49
CA ARG A 218 -1.23 -12.81 -7.59
C ARG A 218 -1.59 -12.19 -8.93
N LEU A 219 -2.15 -10.98 -8.93
CA LEU A 219 -2.72 -10.36 -10.12
C LEU A 219 -1.69 -9.51 -10.86
N ASN A 220 -1.85 -9.42 -12.18
CA ASN A 220 -1.26 -8.33 -12.96
C ASN A 220 -2.14 -7.06 -12.89
N TYR A 221 -1.69 -5.97 -13.50
CA TYR A 221 -2.41 -4.68 -13.46
C TYR A 221 -3.82 -4.77 -14.04
N ASP A 222 -4.01 -5.39 -15.21
CA ASP A 222 -5.33 -5.51 -15.84
C ASP A 222 -6.29 -6.34 -14.99
N GLU A 223 -5.79 -7.41 -14.38
CA GLU A 223 -6.55 -8.25 -13.45
C GLU A 223 -6.90 -7.51 -12.15
N TYR A 224 -5.98 -6.70 -11.62
CA TYR A 224 -6.24 -5.81 -10.48
C TYR A 224 -7.34 -4.81 -10.82
N MET A 225 -7.28 -4.16 -11.98
CA MET A 225 -8.28 -3.19 -12.41
C MET A 225 -9.67 -3.82 -12.57
N LYS A 226 -9.77 -5.07 -13.02
CA LYS A 226 -11.06 -5.81 -13.06
C LYS A 226 -11.71 -5.97 -11.69
N THR A 227 -10.94 -5.93 -10.60
CA THR A 227 -11.52 -6.00 -9.23
C THR A 227 -12.35 -4.75 -8.87
N PHE A 228 -12.15 -3.64 -9.59
CA PHE A 228 -12.96 -2.42 -9.43
C PHE A 228 -14.30 -2.52 -10.19
N GLU A 229 -14.42 -3.45 -11.13
CA GLU A 229 -15.62 -3.64 -11.97
C GLU A 229 -16.62 -4.63 -11.33
N ASP A 230 -16.17 -5.47 -10.39
CA ASP A 230 -17.00 -6.44 -9.68
C ASP A 230 -17.85 -5.76 -8.58
N THR A 231 -18.84 -4.98 -9.03
CA THR A 231 -19.67 -4.17 -8.13
C THR A 231 -20.50 -4.99 -7.15
N ASP A 232 -20.87 -6.23 -7.50
CA ASP A 232 -21.66 -7.08 -6.61
C ASP A 232 -20.81 -7.62 -5.46
N LYS A 233 -19.56 -8.01 -5.75
CA LYS A 233 -18.59 -8.35 -4.70
C LYS A 233 -18.29 -7.15 -3.79
N ILE A 234 -18.08 -5.97 -4.38
CA ILE A 234 -17.84 -4.74 -3.61
C ILE A 234 -19.01 -4.44 -2.65
N LYS A 235 -20.26 -4.56 -3.10
CA LYS A 235 -21.44 -4.38 -2.22
C LYS A 235 -21.44 -5.37 -1.06
N GLN A 236 -21.17 -6.65 -1.32
CA GLN A 236 -21.10 -7.68 -0.28
C GLN A 236 -20.04 -7.35 0.78
N GLU A 237 -18.87 -6.87 0.37
CA GLU A 237 -17.79 -6.53 1.32
C GLU A 237 -18.07 -5.24 2.08
N ILE A 238 -18.78 -4.28 1.48
CA ILE A 238 -19.28 -3.10 2.19
C ILE A 238 -20.19 -3.55 3.34
N GLU A 239 -21.13 -4.48 3.12
CA GLU A 239 -22.02 -5.00 4.17
C GLU A 239 -21.24 -5.61 5.36
N LEU A 240 -20.08 -6.20 5.11
CA LEU A 240 -19.23 -6.76 6.18
C LEU A 240 -18.65 -5.67 7.10
N ILE A 241 -18.39 -4.47 6.57
CA ILE A 241 -17.75 -3.37 7.30
C ILE A 241 -18.70 -2.22 7.66
N THR A 242 -19.95 -2.26 7.20
CA THR A 242 -21.02 -1.33 7.59
C THR A 242 -22.05 -1.99 8.49
N ALA A 243 -22.75 -1.19 9.29
CA ALA A 243 -23.86 -1.63 10.13
C ALA A 243 -25.18 -1.58 9.36
#